data_AF-A0A1G5QDJ0-F1
#
_entry.id   AF-A0A1G5QDJ0-F1
#
_cell.length_a   1.000
_cell.length_b   1.000
_cell.length_c   1.000
_cell.angle_alpha   90.00
_cell.angle_beta   90.00
_cell.angle_gamma   90.00
#
_symmetry.space_group_name_H-M   'P 1'
#
loop_
_entity.id
_entity.type
_entity.pdbx_description
1 polymer ?
#
loop_
_entity_poly.entity_id
_entity_poly.type
_entity_poly.pdbx_seq_one_letter_code
_entity_poly.pdbx_strand_id
1 'polypeptide(L)'
;MTLIEYNGDHYECRKGEVLLDALLRQGADVAFSCRNGICRVCLKRCTEGKIPPQAQQGLAPELCAAGEFMPCRCVPTNNMVITDSAAASAHSAPKKANSGPRLPDPDLWAALGNGVVLRQILEDFYTRVYGDERLSPFFKDTTKTRSVDKQYLFMRQLISGEKVFFGDRPKNGHHWMVISDELFDYRRDLMMECLGRSGLPDSLIARWMQIEDSFRDDIVKSKPHPKVIDGMEQPLDGFGEETLDVGSLCDACGEEIDPGVTVRYHLRLGTIYCPTCAHLTPTSMTTA
;
A
#
# COMPACT_ATOMS: atom_id res chain seq x y z
N MET A 1 -33.71 -1.52 -9.66
CA MET A 1 -32.60 -1.17 -10.55
C MET A 1 -32.71 0.32 -10.78
N THR A 2 -31.60 1.03 -10.64
CA THR A 2 -31.60 2.48 -10.56
C THR A 2 -30.88 3.03 -11.79
N LEU A 3 -31.49 3.98 -12.48
CA LEU A 3 -30.92 4.60 -13.68
C LEU A 3 -30.17 5.87 -13.30
N ILE A 4 -28.95 5.99 -13.82
CA ILE A 4 -28.07 7.14 -13.57
C ILE A 4 -27.76 7.78 -14.92
N GLU A 5 -28.07 9.07 -15.03
CA GLU A 5 -27.65 9.87 -16.18
C GLU A 5 -26.37 10.63 -15.84
N TYR A 6 -25.33 10.47 -16.66
CA TYR A 6 -24.04 11.14 -16.50
C TYR A 6 -23.45 11.44 -17.87
N ASN A 7 -23.12 12.71 -18.12
CA ASN A 7 -22.58 13.20 -19.40
C ASN A 7 -23.43 12.84 -20.64
N GLY A 8 -24.75 12.73 -20.47
CA GLY A 8 -25.70 12.35 -21.52
C GLY A 8 -25.81 10.84 -21.76
N ASP A 9 -24.98 10.04 -21.10
CA ASP A 9 -25.06 8.58 -21.11
C ASP A 9 -25.89 8.07 -19.94
N HIS A 10 -26.43 6.86 -20.10
CA HIS A 10 -27.25 6.19 -19.10
C HIS A 10 -26.55 4.95 -18.57
N TYR A 11 -26.51 4.84 -17.25
CA TYR A 11 -25.84 3.76 -16.54
C TYR A 11 -26.80 3.07 -15.58
N GLU A 12 -26.77 1.74 -15.59
CA GLU A 12 -27.63 0.93 -14.74
C GLU A 12 -26.91 0.54 -13.44
N CYS A 13 -27.43 0.99 -12.32
CA CYS A 13 -26.97 0.61 -10.99
C CYS A 13 -27.85 -0.52 -10.42
N ARG A 14 -27.21 -1.65 -10.10
CA ARG A 14 -27.87 -2.82 -9.50
C ARG A 14 -28.28 -2.49 -8.06
N LYS A 15 -29.24 -3.24 -7.53
CA LYS A 15 -29.70 -3.07 -6.14
C LYS A 15 -28.54 -3.36 -5.17
N GLY A 16 -28.19 -2.37 -4.34
CA GLY A 16 -27.09 -2.48 -3.37
C GLY A 16 -25.69 -2.23 -3.94
N GLU A 17 -25.56 -1.92 -5.24
CA GLU A 17 -24.28 -1.61 -5.88
C GLU A 17 -23.85 -0.17 -5.55
N VAL A 18 -22.54 0.02 -5.35
CA VAL A 18 -21.95 1.34 -5.20
C VAL A 18 -21.94 2.04 -6.55
N LEU A 19 -22.35 3.29 -6.59
CA LEU A 19 -22.51 4.07 -7.82
C LEU A 19 -21.22 4.11 -8.64
N LEU A 20 -20.07 4.34 -8.00
CA LEU A 20 -18.78 4.32 -8.69
C LEU A 20 -18.54 2.99 -9.42
N ASP A 21 -18.86 1.86 -8.81
CA ASP A 21 -18.66 0.54 -9.41
C ASP A 21 -19.61 0.31 -10.59
N ALA A 22 -20.86 0.75 -10.47
CA ALA A 22 -21.82 0.70 -11.57
C ALA A 22 -21.32 1.49 -12.80
N LEU A 23 -20.78 2.70 -12.57
CA LEU A 23 -20.25 3.56 -13.62
C LEU A 23 -19.01 2.94 -14.29
N LEU A 24 -18.03 2.48 -13.50
CA LEU A 24 -16.79 1.88 -14.02
C LEU A 24 -17.03 0.56 -14.75
N ARG A 25 -17.93 -0.29 -14.23
CA ARG A 25 -18.33 -1.56 -14.86
C ARG A 25 -18.90 -1.34 -16.27
N GLN A 26 -19.51 -0.18 -16.52
CA GLN A 26 -20.13 0.19 -17.79
C GLN A 26 -19.24 1.12 -18.62
N GLY A 27 -17.98 1.32 -18.21
CA GLY A 27 -16.99 2.06 -18.99
C GLY A 27 -17.10 3.59 -18.90
N ALA A 28 -17.86 4.14 -17.93
CA ALA A 28 -17.91 5.57 -17.70
C ALA A 28 -16.52 6.13 -17.32
N ASP A 29 -16.14 7.27 -17.88
CA ASP A 29 -14.91 7.95 -17.48
C ASP A 29 -15.14 8.77 -16.21
N VAL A 30 -14.88 8.12 -15.06
CA VAL A 30 -15.00 8.72 -13.74
C VAL A 30 -13.64 8.67 -13.06
N ALA A 31 -13.15 9.81 -12.59
CA ALA A 31 -11.95 9.87 -11.78
C ALA A 31 -12.20 9.25 -10.40
N PHE A 32 -11.29 8.42 -9.90
CA PHE A 32 -11.35 7.86 -8.54
C PHE A 32 -9.97 7.46 -8.06
N SER A 33 -9.81 7.30 -6.73
CA SER A 33 -8.58 6.77 -6.14
C SER A 33 -8.88 5.83 -4.96
N CYS A 34 -9.23 6.38 -3.79
CA CYS A 34 -9.32 5.60 -2.53
C CYS A 34 -10.55 4.69 -2.36
N ARG A 35 -11.64 4.92 -3.11
CA ARG A 35 -12.95 4.23 -2.95
C ARG A 35 -13.60 4.29 -1.56
N ASN A 36 -13.05 5.04 -0.60
CA ASN A 36 -13.56 5.14 0.77
C ASN A 36 -14.01 6.57 1.17
N GLY A 37 -13.91 7.54 0.26
CA GLY A 37 -14.37 8.91 0.45
C GLY A 37 -13.30 9.90 0.95
N ILE A 38 -12.08 9.45 1.25
CA ILE A 38 -11.04 10.32 1.81
C ILE A 38 -10.41 11.22 0.73
N CYS A 39 -10.04 10.65 -0.42
CA CYS A 39 -9.32 11.40 -1.46
C CYS A 39 -10.16 12.46 -2.18
N ARG A 40 -11.50 12.36 -2.12
CA ARG A 40 -12.48 13.21 -2.82
C ARG A 40 -12.32 13.33 -4.35
N VAL A 41 -11.42 12.57 -4.98
CA VAL A 41 -11.19 12.56 -6.44
C VAL A 41 -12.47 12.22 -7.23
N CYS A 42 -13.31 11.35 -6.68
CA CYS A 42 -14.56 10.95 -7.35
C CYS A 42 -15.71 11.94 -7.19
N LEU A 43 -15.52 13.09 -6.51
CA LEU A 43 -16.61 14.00 -6.18
C LEU A 43 -17.41 14.38 -7.43
N LYS A 44 -18.73 14.26 -7.33
CA LYS A 44 -19.69 14.63 -8.38
C LYS A 44 -20.78 15.49 -7.76
N ARG A 45 -21.47 16.22 -8.62
CA ARG A 45 -22.65 16.99 -8.25
C ARG A 45 -23.90 16.29 -8.77
N CYS A 46 -24.89 16.13 -7.91
CA CYS A 46 -26.21 15.64 -8.29
C CYS A 46 -27.09 16.83 -8.68
N THR A 47 -27.61 16.84 -9.89
CA THR A 47 -28.53 17.89 -10.37
C THR A 47 -29.98 17.50 -10.20
N GLU A 48 -30.29 16.21 -10.26
CA GLU A 48 -31.64 15.67 -10.01
C GLU A 48 -31.59 14.34 -9.27
N GLY A 49 -32.60 14.07 -8.45
CA GLY A 49 -32.65 12.88 -7.61
C GLY A 49 -32.33 13.18 -6.14
N LYS A 50 -32.09 12.13 -5.36
CA LYS A 50 -31.89 12.23 -3.90
C LYS A 50 -30.58 11.56 -3.56
N ILE A 51 -29.69 12.32 -2.95
CA ILE A 51 -28.41 11.83 -2.49
C ILE A 51 -28.61 11.07 -1.16
N PRO A 52 -28.17 9.82 -1.04
CA PRO A 52 -28.14 9.13 0.25
C PRO A 52 -27.20 9.84 1.22
N PRO A 53 -27.57 10.08 2.50
CA PRO A 53 -26.74 10.84 3.45
C PRO A 53 -25.32 10.30 3.62
N GLN A 54 -25.15 8.98 3.52
CA GLN A 54 -23.83 8.33 3.59
C GLN A 54 -22.85 8.79 2.51
N ALA A 55 -23.35 9.21 1.35
CA ALA A 55 -22.53 9.70 0.24
C ALA A 55 -22.00 11.13 0.47
N GLN A 56 -22.54 11.84 1.47
CA GLN A 56 -22.12 13.18 1.87
C GLN A 56 -21.41 13.19 3.24
N GLN A 57 -21.25 12.02 3.86
CA GLN A 57 -20.60 11.91 5.17
C GLN A 57 -19.14 12.38 5.08
N GLY A 58 -18.79 13.43 5.83
CA GLY A 58 -17.44 14.03 5.83
C GLY A 58 -17.24 15.13 4.79
N LEU A 59 -18.27 15.53 4.05
CA LEU A 59 -18.27 16.76 3.25
C LEU A 59 -18.65 17.96 4.11
N ALA A 60 -18.11 19.13 3.75
CA ALA A 60 -18.49 20.38 4.38
C ALA A 60 -19.97 20.69 4.07
N PRO A 61 -20.73 21.30 5.02
CA PRO A 61 -22.16 21.58 4.83
C PRO A 61 -22.48 22.35 3.55
N GLU A 62 -21.60 23.24 3.12
CA GLU A 62 -21.75 24.06 1.91
C GLU A 62 -21.69 23.20 0.64
N LEU A 63 -20.80 22.20 0.61
CA LEU A 63 -20.72 21.24 -0.49
C LEU A 63 -21.97 20.34 -0.50
N CYS A 64 -22.42 19.90 0.67
CA CYS A 64 -23.65 19.12 0.78
C CYS A 64 -24.85 19.88 0.23
N ALA A 65 -24.97 21.17 0.59
CA ALA A 65 -26.02 22.06 0.12
C ALA A 65 -25.94 22.34 -1.39
N ALA A 66 -24.74 22.32 -1.96
CA ALA A 66 -24.50 22.44 -3.40
C ALA A 66 -24.81 21.15 -4.20
N GLY A 67 -25.28 20.09 -3.53
CA GLY A 67 -25.58 18.79 -4.16
C GLY A 67 -24.34 17.95 -4.45
N GLU A 68 -23.20 18.26 -3.82
CA GLU A 68 -21.96 17.51 -3.96
C GLU A 68 -22.02 16.21 -3.16
N PHE A 69 -21.48 15.14 -3.71
CA PHE A 69 -21.46 13.83 -3.07
C PHE A 69 -20.36 12.93 -3.63
N MET A 70 -20.07 11.83 -2.93
CA MET A 70 -19.04 10.87 -3.29
C MET A 70 -19.67 9.60 -3.89
N PRO A 71 -19.57 9.36 -5.21
CA PRO A 71 -20.06 8.14 -5.87
C PRO A 71 -19.49 6.85 -5.28
N CYS A 72 -18.24 6.87 -4.77
CA CYS A 72 -17.63 5.71 -4.12
C CYS A 72 -18.28 5.32 -2.78
N ARG A 73 -19.11 6.21 -2.21
CA ARG A 73 -19.83 6.01 -0.95
C ARG A 73 -21.35 6.00 -1.16
N CYS A 74 -21.79 6.05 -2.41
CA CYS A 74 -23.20 6.20 -2.76
C CYS A 74 -23.79 4.88 -3.21
N VAL A 75 -24.79 4.38 -2.49
CA VAL A 75 -25.67 3.30 -2.96
C VAL A 75 -27.01 3.95 -3.31
N PRO A 76 -27.29 4.23 -4.60
CA PRO A 76 -28.41 5.06 -4.99
C PRO A 76 -29.76 4.35 -4.81
N THR A 77 -30.71 5.03 -4.18
CA THR A 77 -32.06 4.49 -3.89
C THR A 77 -33.12 4.86 -4.92
N ASN A 78 -32.81 5.78 -5.82
CA ASN A 78 -33.68 6.31 -6.85
C ASN A 78 -32.84 6.84 -8.01
N ASN A 79 -33.48 7.07 -9.16
CA ASN A 79 -32.79 7.61 -10.33
C ASN A 79 -32.15 8.97 -10.01
N MET A 80 -30.99 9.22 -10.59
CA MET A 80 -30.20 10.43 -10.36
C MET A 80 -29.63 10.94 -11.68
N VAL A 81 -29.58 12.27 -11.82
CA VAL A 81 -28.81 12.95 -12.87
C VAL A 81 -27.61 13.60 -12.20
N ILE A 82 -26.42 13.28 -12.69
CA ILE A 82 -25.16 13.70 -12.09
C ILE A 82 -24.25 14.37 -13.11
N THR A 83 -23.39 15.26 -12.64
CA THR A 83 -22.41 15.98 -13.45
C THR A 83 -21.07 16.07 -12.73
N ASP A 84 -20.05 16.49 -13.48
CA ASP A 84 -18.74 16.80 -12.90
C ASP A 84 -18.87 17.88 -11.82
N SER A 85 -18.19 17.66 -10.71
CA SER A 85 -18.12 18.64 -9.63
C SER A 85 -17.12 19.73 -10.02
N ALA A 86 -17.51 20.99 -9.87
CA ALA A 86 -16.57 22.11 -9.93
C ALA A 86 -15.66 22.16 -8.68
N ALA A 87 -16.08 21.51 -7.59
CA ALA A 87 -15.31 21.36 -6.35
C ALA A 87 -14.41 20.11 -6.37
N ALA A 88 -14.57 19.21 -7.35
CA ALA A 88 -13.53 18.24 -7.65
C ALA A 88 -12.32 19.04 -8.12
N SER A 89 -11.24 18.98 -7.34
CA SER A 89 -9.96 19.60 -7.69
C SER A 89 -9.68 19.36 -9.17
N ALA A 90 -9.35 20.41 -9.92
CA ALA A 90 -9.07 20.43 -11.36
C ALA A 90 -7.87 19.52 -11.76
N HIS A 91 -8.04 18.23 -11.55
CA HIS A 91 -7.14 17.13 -11.91
C HIS A 91 -7.85 16.18 -12.89
N SER A 92 -8.85 16.65 -13.64
CA SER A 92 -9.22 16.01 -14.90
C SER A 92 -8.16 16.34 -15.94
N ALA A 93 -6.98 15.73 -15.79
CA ALA A 93 -6.11 15.55 -16.95
C ALA A 93 -6.84 14.61 -17.93
N PRO A 94 -6.88 14.93 -19.23
CA PRO A 94 -7.45 14.04 -20.24
C PRO A 94 -6.66 12.73 -20.23
N LYS A 95 -7.33 11.58 -20.10
CA LYS A 95 -6.63 10.29 -20.18
C LYS A 95 -6.19 10.02 -21.61
N LYS A 96 -4.88 10.04 -21.83
CA LYS A 96 -4.09 8.81 -22.03
C LYS A 96 -2.59 9.13 -22.07
N ALA A 97 -1.89 8.74 -21.02
CA ALA A 97 -0.72 7.89 -21.17
C ALA A 97 -0.62 7.02 -19.93
N ASN A 98 -0.26 5.77 -20.17
CA ASN A 98 0.37 4.93 -19.19
C ASN A 98 1.71 5.60 -18.79
N SER A 99 1.69 6.66 -17.99
CA SER A 99 2.90 7.19 -17.38
C SER A 99 2.88 6.71 -15.94
N GLY A 100 3.53 5.58 -15.70
CA GLY A 100 3.94 5.20 -14.35
C GLY A 100 4.73 6.33 -13.67
N PRO A 101 5.13 6.14 -12.41
CA PRO A 101 5.81 7.19 -11.66
C PRO A 101 6.99 7.78 -12.44
N ARG A 102 7.03 9.12 -12.53
CA ARG A 102 8.13 9.84 -13.17
C ARG A 102 9.34 9.79 -12.25
N LEU A 103 10.25 8.84 -12.49
CA LEU A 103 11.47 8.66 -11.71
C LEU A 103 12.72 8.74 -12.62
N PRO A 104 13.82 9.36 -12.16
CA PRO A 104 13.92 10.12 -10.91
C PRO A 104 13.08 11.41 -10.95
N ASP A 105 12.81 11.95 -9.77
CA ASP A 105 11.93 13.09 -9.53
C ASP A 105 12.66 14.18 -8.73
N PRO A 106 13.39 15.09 -9.42
CA PRO A 106 14.19 16.11 -8.74
C PRO A 106 13.34 17.15 -7.99
N ASP A 107 12.14 17.47 -8.49
CA ASP A 107 11.25 18.42 -7.84
C ASP A 107 10.72 17.85 -6.52
N LEU A 108 10.28 16.59 -6.54
CA LEU A 108 9.87 15.89 -5.33
C LEU A 108 11.03 15.74 -4.35
N TRP A 109 12.23 15.42 -4.84
CA TRP A 109 13.42 15.30 -4.00
C TRP A 109 13.75 16.61 -3.26
N ALA A 110 13.72 17.74 -3.98
CA ALA A 110 13.95 19.06 -3.42
C ALA A 110 12.88 19.42 -2.38
N ALA A 111 11.60 19.16 -2.69
CA ALA A 111 10.49 19.40 -1.76
C ALA A 111 10.56 18.52 -0.50
N LEU A 112 11.15 17.33 -0.61
CA LEU A 112 11.45 16.45 0.52
C LEU A 112 12.66 16.91 1.35
N GLY A 113 13.15 18.13 1.14
CA GLY A 113 14.29 18.70 1.86
C GLY A 113 15.56 17.90 1.64
N ASN A 114 15.77 17.37 0.43
CA ASN A 114 16.88 16.48 0.09
C ASN A 114 17.01 15.28 1.05
N GLY A 115 15.88 14.76 1.52
CA GLY A 115 15.80 13.61 2.41
C GLY A 115 15.40 13.92 3.84
N VAL A 116 15.53 15.16 4.32
CA VAL A 116 15.18 15.51 5.70
C VAL A 116 13.69 15.30 5.98
N VAL A 117 12.82 15.81 5.10
CA VAL A 117 11.36 15.67 5.25
C VAL A 117 10.92 14.24 4.95
N LEU A 118 11.55 13.57 3.98
CA LEU A 118 11.34 12.13 3.72
C LEU A 118 11.52 11.29 4.99
N ARG A 119 12.62 11.50 5.72
CA ARG A 119 12.88 10.79 6.97
C ARG A 119 11.79 11.03 8.01
N GLN A 120 11.38 12.29 8.20
CA GLN A 120 10.34 12.66 9.16
C GLN A 120 8.98 12.01 8.84
N ILE A 121 8.58 12.01 7.56
CA ILE A 121 7.35 11.34 7.10
C ILE A 121 7.40 9.84 7.43
N LEU A 122 8.52 9.18 7.15
CA LEU A 122 8.68 7.76 7.41
C LEU A 122 8.70 7.43 8.90
N GLU A 123 9.25 8.31 9.74
CA GLU A 123 9.22 8.15 11.20
C GLU A 123 7.81 8.28 11.78
N ASP A 124 7.00 9.24 11.30
CA ASP A 124 5.57 9.35 11.66
C ASP A 124 4.81 8.10 11.19
N PHE A 125 4.97 7.74 9.91
CA PHE A 125 4.32 6.57 9.31
C PHE A 125 4.63 5.29 10.08
N TYR A 126 5.90 4.98 10.33
CA TYR A 126 6.26 3.76 11.03
C TYR A 126 5.93 3.80 12.52
N THR A 127 5.88 4.97 13.16
CA THR A 127 5.37 5.06 14.53
C THR A 127 3.91 4.62 14.59
N ARG A 128 3.11 4.96 13.59
CA ARG A 128 1.72 4.50 13.48
C ARG A 128 1.63 3.02 13.14
N VAL A 129 2.39 2.54 12.15
CA VAL A 129 2.43 1.12 11.76
C VAL A 129 2.76 0.21 12.93
N TYR A 130 3.75 0.56 13.77
CA TYR A 130 4.13 -0.25 14.92
C TYR A 130 3.12 -0.17 16.08
N GLY A 131 2.27 0.86 16.11
CA GLY A 131 1.16 0.96 17.06
C GLY A 131 -0.15 0.39 16.52
N ASP A 132 -0.17 -0.15 15.30
CA ASP A 132 -1.37 -0.60 14.61
C ASP A 132 -1.51 -2.12 14.70
N GLU A 133 -2.64 -2.61 15.22
CA GLU A 133 -2.89 -4.05 15.42
C GLU A 133 -2.97 -4.84 14.11
N ARG A 134 -3.36 -4.21 13.00
CA ARG A 134 -3.48 -4.86 11.68
C ARG A 134 -2.13 -4.98 10.99
N LEU A 135 -1.22 -4.03 11.23
CA LEU A 135 0.06 -3.92 10.52
C LEU A 135 1.25 -4.41 11.34
N SER A 136 1.29 -4.14 12.65
CA SER A 136 2.41 -4.48 13.53
C SER A 136 2.82 -5.96 13.52
N PRO A 137 1.93 -6.97 13.32
CA PRO A 137 2.35 -8.37 13.25
C PRO A 137 3.36 -8.69 12.12
N PHE A 138 3.35 -7.90 11.04
CA PHE A 138 4.31 -8.05 9.93
C PHE A 138 5.73 -7.56 10.26
N PHE A 139 5.89 -6.87 11.40
CA PHE A 139 7.13 -6.19 11.78
C PHE A 139 7.77 -6.75 13.07
N LYS A 140 7.22 -7.82 13.65
CA LYS A 140 7.66 -8.37 14.95
C LYS A 140 9.17 -8.64 15.07
N ASP A 141 9.81 -9.06 13.97
CA ASP A 141 11.23 -9.40 13.92
C ASP A 141 12.10 -8.28 13.31
N THR A 142 11.56 -7.07 13.20
CA THR A 142 12.25 -5.91 12.62
C THR A 142 12.07 -4.68 13.49
N THR A 143 13.16 -3.97 13.78
CA THR A 143 13.07 -2.72 14.56
C THR A 143 12.47 -1.60 13.72
N LYS A 144 11.74 -0.68 14.37
CA LYS A 144 11.18 0.52 13.71
C LYS A 144 12.23 1.28 12.92
N THR A 145 13.41 1.49 13.53
CA THR A 145 14.53 2.17 12.88
C THR A 145 14.99 1.45 11.61
N ARG A 146 15.11 0.11 11.65
CA ARG A 146 15.48 -0.68 10.47
C ARG A 146 14.45 -0.55 9.35
N SER A 147 13.16 -0.53 9.69
CA SER A 147 12.07 -0.33 8.72
C SER A 147 12.13 1.06 8.07
N VAL A 148 12.29 2.11 8.89
CA VAL A 148 12.46 3.50 8.44
C VAL A 148 13.66 3.63 7.51
N ASP A 149 14.84 3.15 7.95
CA ASP A 149 16.09 3.26 7.18
C ASP A 149 16.00 2.53 5.84
N LYS A 150 15.42 1.32 5.83
CA LYS A 150 15.25 0.53 4.62
C LYS A 150 14.33 1.22 3.62
N GLN A 151 13.16 1.72 4.06
CA GLN A 151 12.23 2.43 3.18
C GLN A 151 12.81 3.79 2.74
N TYR A 152 13.54 4.49 3.61
CA TYR A 152 14.23 5.73 3.29
C TYR A 152 15.20 5.56 2.13
N LEU A 153 16.08 4.56 2.21
CA LEU A 153 17.05 4.27 1.15
C LEU A 153 16.37 3.85 -0.15
N PHE A 154 15.30 3.05 -0.07
CA PHE A 154 14.52 2.65 -1.24
C PHE A 154 13.90 3.86 -1.94
N MET A 155 13.21 4.72 -1.19
CA MET A 155 12.57 5.92 -1.72
C MET A 155 13.59 6.94 -2.22
N ARG A 156 14.69 7.16 -1.50
CA ARG A 156 15.80 8.01 -1.96
C ARG A 156 16.33 7.51 -3.30
N GLN A 157 16.61 6.21 -3.43
CA GLN A 157 17.12 5.67 -4.69
C GLN A 157 16.16 5.90 -5.85
N LEU A 158 14.86 5.69 -5.64
CA LEU A 158 13.85 5.93 -6.67
C LEU A 158 13.76 7.41 -7.05
N ILE A 159 13.59 8.28 -6.05
CA ILE A 159 13.27 9.69 -6.23
C ILE A 159 14.49 10.49 -6.67
N SER A 160 15.67 10.28 -6.06
CA SER A 160 16.91 10.98 -6.44
C SER A 160 17.62 10.33 -7.63
N GLY A 161 17.39 9.03 -7.88
CA GLY A 161 18.14 8.25 -8.86
C GLY A 161 19.50 7.73 -8.37
N GLU A 162 19.92 8.07 -7.15
CA GLU A 162 21.18 7.61 -6.57
C GLU A 162 21.12 6.11 -6.19
N LYS A 163 22.14 5.33 -6.53
CA LYS A 163 22.21 3.91 -6.18
C LYS A 163 22.65 3.72 -4.72
N VAL A 164 21.69 3.79 -3.79
CA VAL A 164 21.95 3.73 -2.34
C VAL A 164 21.19 2.62 -1.61
N PHE A 165 20.26 1.94 -2.29
CA PHE A 165 19.45 0.89 -1.68
C PHE A 165 20.03 -0.51 -1.96
N PHE A 166 20.42 -1.20 -0.90
CA PHE A 166 20.97 -2.55 -0.92
C PHE A 166 19.96 -3.53 -0.31
N GLY A 167 18.90 -3.84 -1.05
CA GLY A 167 17.87 -4.78 -0.62
C GLY A 167 17.02 -5.31 -1.76
N ASP A 168 16.14 -6.25 -1.42
CA ASP A 168 15.19 -6.84 -2.38
C ASP A 168 14.20 -5.80 -2.91
N ARG A 169 13.85 -5.92 -4.20
CA ARG A 169 12.70 -5.23 -4.80
C ARG A 169 11.39 -5.71 -4.14
N PRO A 170 10.30 -4.91 -4.18
CA PRO A 170 9.07 -5.21 -3.45
C PRO A 170 8.53 -6.63 -3.63
N LYS A 171 8.53 -7.18 -4.85
CA LYS A 171 8.12 -8.56 -5.11
C LYS A 171 8.89 -9.55 -4.24
N ASN A 172 10.22 -9.55 -4.31
CA ASN A 172 11.06 -10.42 -3.49
C ASN A 172 10.99 -10.05 -2.00
N GLY A 173 10.95 -8.76 -1.65
CA GLY A 173 10.96 -8.31 -0.26
C GLY A 173 9.71 -8.68 0.53
N HIS A 174 8.58 -8.88 -0.16
CA HIS A 174 7.29 -9.23 0.44
C HIS A 174 6.83 -10.64 0.06
N HIS A 175 7.70 -11.49 -0.52
CA HIS A 175 7.32 -12.74 -1.17
C HIS A 175 6.52 -13.71 -0.27
N TRP A 176 6.79 -13.69 1.04
CA TRP A 176 6.15 -14.54 2.04
C TRP A 176 4.86 -13.94 2.63
N MET A 177 4.66 -12.63 2.51
CA MET A 177 3.56 -11.91 3.16
C MET A 177 2.29 -11.96 2.30
N VAL A 178 1.21 -12.54 2.81
CA VAL A 178 -0.10 -12.47 2.15
C VAL A 178 -0.74 -11.13 2.49
N ILE A 179 -0.60 -10.17 1.57
CA ILE A 179 -1.12 -8.82 1.70
C ILE A 179 -2.32 -8.70 0.76
N SER A 180 -3.51 -8.46 1.31
CA SER A 180 -4.72 -8.24 0.52
C SER A 180 -4.80 -6.82 -0.03
N ASP A 181 -5.64 -6.60 -1.04
CA ASP A 181 -5.97 -5.24 -1.50
C ASP A 181 -6.45 -4.35 -0.36
N GLU A 182 -7.31 -4.87 0.51
CA GLU A 182 -7.83 -4.12 1.65
C GLU A 182 -6.72 -3.66 2.61
N LEU A 183 -5.76 -4.54 2.92
CA LEU A 183 -4.66 -4.21 3.81
C LEU A 183 -3.68 -3.23 3.14
N PHE A 184 -3.44 -3.37 1.84
CA PHE A 184 -2.64 -2.43 1.07
C PHE A 184 -3.28 -1.04 1.06
N ASP A 185 -4.59 -0.96 0.79
CA ASP A 185 -5.36 0.29 0.78
C ASP A 185 -5.37 0.93 2.17
N TYR A 186 -5.54 0.13 3.22
CA TYR A 186 -5.46 0.61 4.60
C TYR A 186 -4.11 1.25 4.93
N ARG A 187 -3.01 0.56 4.60
CA ARG A 187 -1.64 1.10 4.77
C ARG A 187 -1.41 2.35 3.92
N ARG A 188 -1.94 2.37 2.71
CA ARG A 188 -1.86 3.49 1.77
C ARG A 188 -2.55 4.72 2.34
N ASP A 189 -3.72 4.58 2.94
CA ASP A 189 -4.44 5.68 3.59
C ASP A 189 -3.66 6.22 4.80
N LEU A 190 -3.07 5.32 5.60
CA LEU A 190 -2.20 5.73 6.71
C LEU A 190 -1.01 6.58 6.23
N MET A 191 -0.38 6.21 5.11
CA MET A 191 0.68 7.00 4.49
C MET A 191 0.15 8.34 3.98
N MET A 192 -1.01 8.37 3.33
CA MET A 192 -1.64 9.59 2.84
C MET A 192 -1.89 10.60 3.97
N GLU A 193 -2.32 10.13 5.15
CA GLU A 193 -2.46 10.99 6.32
C GLU A 193 -1.12 11.57 6.79
N CYS A 194 -0.04 10.79 6.77
CA CYS A 194 1.31 11.25 7.13
C CYS A 194 1.83 12.30 6.15
N LEU A 195 1.63 12.06 4.85
CA LEU A 195 1.97 13.01 3.80
C LEU A 195 1.18 14.32 3.94
N GLY A 196 -0.12 14.25 4.26
CA GLY A 196 -0.95 15.45 4.49
C GLY A 196 -0.47 16.34 5.64
N ARG A 197 0.24 15.78 6.63
CA ARG A 197 0.84 16.53 7.75
C ARG A 197 2.25 17.07 7.45
N SER A 198 2.87 16.65 6.36
CA SER A 198 4.26 17.01 6.03
C SER A 198 4.43 18.42 5.50
N GLY A 199 3.34 19.08 5.08
CA GLY A 199 3.38 20.39 4.43
C GLY A 199 3.75 20.35 2.94
N LEU A 200 3.88 19.15 2.34
CA LEU A 200 4.05 19.00 0.90
C LEU A 200 2.81 19.50 0.13
N PRO A 201 2.99 20.11 -1.06
CA PRO A 201 1.88 20.40 -1.96
C PRO A 201 1.13 19.14 -2.40
N ASP A 202 -0.20 19.22 -2.53
CA ASP A 202 -1.06 18.10 -2.95
C ASP A 202 -0.61 17.43 -4.25
N SER A 203 -0.08 18.22 -5.19
CA SER A 203 0.45 17.70 -6.46
C SER A 203 1.69 16.81 -6.27
N LEU A 204 2.53 17.10 -5.29
CA LEU A 204 3.70 16.29 -4.95
C LEU A 204 3.32 15.06 -4.11
N ILE A 205 2.32 15.20 -3.23
CA ILE A 205 1.71 14.06 -2.53
C ILE A 205 1.14 13.07 -3.56
N ALA A 206 0.40 13.54 -4.56
CA ALA A 206 -0.14 12.69 -5.61
C ALA A 206 0.96 11.93 -6.38
N ARG A 207 2.10 12.57 -6.68
CA ARG A 207 3.27 11.93 -7.32
C ARG A 207 3.89 10.86 -6.43
N TRP A 208 4.04 11.12 -5.13
CA TRP A 208 4.47 10.10 -4.17
C TRP A 208 3.53 8.89 -4.16
N MET A 209 2.21 9.14 -4.08
CA MET A 209 1.23 8.05 -4.06
C MET A 209 1.30 7.21 -5.34
N GLN A 210 1.54 7.83 -6.50
CA GLN A 210 1.76 7.08 -7.75
C GLN A 210 3.00 6.18 -7.69
N ILE A 211 4.08 6.61 -7.03
CA ILE A 211 5.27 5.78 -6.82
C ILE A 211 4.91 4.54 -6.01
N GLU A 212 4.25 4.70 -4.87
CA GLU A 212 3.89 3.56 -4.02
C GLU A 212 2.84 2.65 -4.66
N ASP A 213 1.80 3.23 -5.28
CA ASP A 213 0.74 2.48 -5.96
C ASP A 213 1.29 1.66 -7.14
N SER A 214 2.40 2.07 -7.75
CA SER A 214 3.06 1.30 -8.83
C SER A 214 3.60 -0.07 -8.38
N PHE A 215 3.77 -0.29 -7.08
CA PHE A 215 4.22 -1.56 -6.52
C PHE A 215 3.08 -2.48 -6.06
N ARG A 216 1.81 -2.11 -6.30
CA ARG A 216 0.66 -2.93 -5.89
C ARG A 216 0.77 -4.36 -6.40
N ASP A 217 1.02 -4.53 -7.70
CA ASP A 217 1.08 -5.85 -8.35
C ASP A 217 2.27 -6.70 -7.86
N ASP A 218 3.29 -6.08 -7.28
CA ASP A 218 4.43 -6.76 -6.67
C ASP A 218 4.12 -7.22 -5.23
N ILE A 219 3.20 -6.56 -4.54
CA ILE A 219 2.98 -6.72 -3.10
C ILE A 219 1.71 -7.50 -2.81
N VAL A 220 0.60 -7.14 -3.47
CA VAL A 220 -0.73 -7.71 -3.22
C VAL A 220 -0.83 -9.11 -3.81
N LYS A 221 -1.25 -10.06 -2.98
CA LYS A 221 -1.37 -11.47 -3.36
C LYS A 221 -2.23 -12.26 -2.38
N SER A 222 -2.91 -13.28 -2.90
CA SER A 222 -3.74 -14.20 -2.12
C SER A 222 -2.97 -15.38 -1.51
N LYS A 223 -1.72 -15.58 -1.93
CA LYS A 223 -0.83 -16.64 -1.42
C LYS A 223 0.64 -16.20 -1.52
N PRO A 224 1.54 -16.75 -0.70
CA PRO A 224 2.98 -16.53 -0.85
C PRO A 224 3.46 -16.97 -2.24
N HIS A 225 4.54 -16.36 -2.72
CA HIS A 225 5.25 -16.81 -3.91
C HIS A 225 6.74 -16.97 -3.62
N PRO A 226 7.44 -17.87 -4.35
CA PRO A 226 8.88 -18.02 -4.22
C PRO A 226 9.61 -16.68 -4.38
N LYS A 227 10.70 -16.53 -3.62
CA LYS A 227 11.69 -15.49 -3.89
C LYS A 227 12.51 -15.95 -5.10
N VAL A 228 12.84 -15.04 -6.02
CA VAL A 228 13.68 -15.36 -7.18
C VAL A 228 15.07 -14.78 -6.97
N ILE A 229 16.10 -15.62 -6.99
CA ILE A 229 17.51 -15.23 -6.86
C ILE A 229 18.26 -15.79 -8.06
N ASP A 230 18.94 -14.93 -8.82
CA ASP A 230 19.68 -15.30 -10.04
C ASP A 230 18.87 -16.14 -11.04
N GLY A 231 17.57 -15.82 -11.16
CA GLY A 231 16.63 -16.52 -12.04
C GLY A 231 16.08 -17.85 -11.49
N MET A 232 16.48 -18.25 -10.27
CA MET A 232 16.03 -19.48 -9.63
C MET A 232 15.02 -19.20 -8.52
N GLU A 233 13.90 -19.94 -8.53
CA GLU A 233 12.91 -19.91 -7.46
C GLU A 233 13.44 -20.60 -6.21
N GLN A 234 13.41 -19.87 -5.10
CA GLN A 234 13.78 -20.39 -3.79
C GLN A 234 12.58 -21.03 -3.11
N PRO A 235 12.75 -22.15 -2.39
CA PRO A 235 11.69 -22.74 -1.59
C PRO A 235 11.10 -21.71 -0.61
N LEU A 236 9.77 -21.70 -0.49
CA LEU A 236 9.05 -20.79 0.41
C LEU A 236 9.30 -21.08 1.89
N ASP A 237 9.57 -22.34 2.20
CA ASP A 237 9.68 -22.86 3.55
C ASP A 237 10.50 -24.16 3.51
N GLY A 238 10.85 -24.69 4.67
CA GLY A 238 11.66 -25.89 4.79
C GLY A 238 13.04 -25.59 5.36
N PHE A 239 13.95 -26.56 5.19
CA PHE A 239 15.24 -26.53 5.86
C PHE A 239 16.36 -26.88 4.90
N GLY A 240 17.49 -26.22 5.09
CA GLY A 240 18.77 -26.57 4.50
C GLY A 240 19.74 -27.04 5.57
N GLU A 241 20.88 -27.56 5.13
CA GLU A 241 22.03 -27.85 5.98
C GLU A 241 23.25 -27.08 5.46
N GLU A 242 24.07 -26.58 6.37
CA GLU A 242 25.31 -25.87 6.04
C GLU A 242 26.34 -26.11 7.14
N THR A 243 27.62 -26.21 6.77
CA THR A 243 28.72 -26.26 7.74
C THR A 243 29.20 -24.84 8.01
N LEU A 244 29.18 -24.41 9.28
CA LEU A 244 29.53 -23.04 9.64
C LEU A 244 31.02 -22.77 9.47
N ASP A 245 31.37 -21.73 8.70
CA ASP A 245 32.76 -21.24 8.62
C ASP A 245 33.17 -20.44 9.87
N VAL A 246 32.19 -19.83 10.55
CA VAL A 246 32.36 -19.04 11.77
C VAL A 246 31.28 -19.46 12.77
N GLY A 247 31.64 -19.55 14.05
CA GLY A 247 30.72 -19.97 15.10
C GLY A 247 29.48 -19.09 15.22
N SER A 248 28.40 -19.66 15.74
CA SER A 248 27.09 -19.02 15.90
C SER A 248 26.42 -19.48 17.20
N LEU A 249 25.18 -19.05 17.44
CA LEU A 249 24.33 -19.55 18.52
C LEU A 249 23.15 -20.32 17.93
N CYS A 250 22.70 -21.36 18.62
CA CYS A 250 21.48 -22.06 18.24
C CYS A 250 20.25 -21.25 18.65
N ASP A 251 19.34 -20.99 17.71
CA ASP A 251 18.09 -20.25 17.97
C ASP A 251 17.08 -21.03 18.83
N ALA A 252 17.31 -22.33 19.07
CA ALA A 252 16.44 -23.15 19.90
C ALA A 252 16.91 -23.26 21.36
N CYS A 253 18.17 -23.64 21.59
CA CYS A 253 18.70 -23.81 22.95
C CYS A 253 19.54 -22.65 23.45
N GLY A 254 19.96 -21.72 22.58
CA GLY A 254 20.83 -20.59 22.91
C GLY A 254 22.30 -20.95 23.10
N GLU A 255 22.68 -22.22 22.94
CA GLU A 255 24.07 -22.68 23.10
C GLU A 255 24.95 -22.31 21.90
N GLU A 256 26.26 -22.21 22.16
CA GLU A 256 27.29 -21.95 21.15
C GLU A 256 27.43 -23.12 20.16
N ILE A 257 27.62 -22.76 18.90
CA ILE A 257 27.90 -23.66 17.79
C ILE A 257 29.28 -23.28 17.26
N ASP A 258 30.25 -24.16 17.42
CA ASP A 258 31.61 -23.95 16.94
C ASP A 258 31.70 -23.91 15.39
N PRO A 259 32.72 -23.22 14.84
CA PRO A 259 33.10 -23.38 13.43
C PRO A 259 33.33 -24.85 13.06
N GLY A 260 32.93 -25.24 11.84
CA GLY A 260 33.05 -26.60 11.32
C GLY A 260 31.88 -27.52 11.68
N VAL A 261 30.91 -27.07 12.47
CA VAL A 261 29.69 -27.82 12.78
C VAL A 261 28.68 -27.65 11.65
N THR A 262 28.13 -28.78 11.17
CA THR A 262 26.97 -28.77 10.27
C THR A 262 25.70 -28.48 11.04
N VAL A 263 25.03 -27.40 10.67
CA VAL A 263 23.76 -26.97 11.25
C VAL A 263 22.62 -27.21 10.28
N ARG A 264 21.41 -27.37 10.82
CA ARG A 264 20.18 -27.28 10.04
C ARG A 264 19.66 -25.85 10.18
N TYR A 265 19.28 -25.19 9.10
CA TYR A 265 18.71 -23.85 9.15
C TYR A 265 17.37 -23.77 8.43
N HIS A 266 16.49 -22.90 8.89
CA HIS A 266 15.19 -22.70 8.27
C HIS A 266 15.30 -21.73 7.09
N LEU A 267 14.97 -22.19 5.88
CA LEU A 267 15.20 -21.46 4.62
C LEU A 267 14.57 -20.06 4.61
N ARG A 268 13.44 -19.88 5.30
CA ARG A 268 12.71 -18.59 5.36
C ARG A 268 13.10 -17.72 6.55
N LEU A 269 13.36 -18.31 7.71
CA LEU A 269 13.55 -17.54 8.96
C LEU A 269 15.02 -17.25 9.21
N GLY A 270 15.92 -17.99 8.56
CA GLY A 270 17.35 -17.95 8.83
C GLY A 270 17.72 -18.53 10.20
N THR A 271 16.75 -19.06 10.95
CA THR A 271 17.03 -19.65 12.27
C THR A 271 17.88 -20.90 12.13
N ILE A 272 18.88 -21.02 12.99
CA ILE A 272 19.94 -22.03 12.98
C ILE A 272 19.72 -22.99 14.16
N TYR A 273 19.78 -24.29 13.86
CA TYR A 273 19.62 -25.37 14.81
C TYR A 273 20.90 -26.20 14.86
N CYS A 274 21.48 -26.31 16.07
CA CYS A 274 22.62 -27.20 16.31
C CYS A 274 22.23 -28.68 16.06
N PRO A 275 23.20 -29.61 15.94
CA PRO A 275 22.91 -31.02 15.68
C PRO A 275 21.90 -31.64 16.65
N THR A 276 21.94 -31.24 17.92
CA THR A 276 21.00 -31.71 18.95
C THR A 276 19.58 -31.18 18.73
N CYS A 277 19.44 -29.93 18.29
CA CYS A 277 18.15 -29.27 18.06
C CYS A 277 17.63 -29.43 16.62
N ALA A 278 18.39 -30.05 15.72
CA ALA A 278 18.09 -30.12 14.30
C ALA A 278 16.76 -30.81 13.97
N HIS A 279 16.17 -31.57 14.89
CA HIS A 279 14.87 -32.23 14.69
C HIS A 279 13.66 -31.30 14.99
N LEU A 280 13.90 -30.16 15.64
CA LEU A 280 12.84 -29.23 16.03
C LEU A 280 12.30 -28.49 14.80
N THR A 281 10.97 -28.37 14.72
CA THR A 281 10.32 -27.40 13.84
C THR A 281 10.22 -26.06 14.55
N PRO A 282 10.35 -24.92 13.84
CA PRO A 282 9.95 -23.66 14.41
C PRO A 282 8.48 -23.79 14.77
N THR A 283 8.20 -23.85 16.08
CA THR A 283 6.85 -23.86 16.61
C THR A 283 6.11 -22.74 15.91
N SER A 284 4.95 -23.04 15.31
CA SER A 284 4.10 -22.01 14.73
C SER A 284 4.05 -20.86 15.72
N MET A 285 4.56 -19.70 15.32
CA MET A 285 4.40 -18.45 16.08
C MET A 285 2.92 -18.09 16.02
N THR A 286 2.12 -18.84 16.76
CA THR A 286 0.72 -18.60 17.07
C THR A 286 0.72 -17.45 18.06
N THR A 287 0.25 -16.30 17.59
CA THR A 287 -0.52 -15.30 18.36
C THR A 287 -0.13 -15.12 19.83
N ALA A 288 0.67 -14.09 20.09
CA ALA A 288 0.49 -13.21 21.23
C ALA A 288 0.56 -11.77 20.71
#